data_AF-A0A3D0PF22-F1
#
_entry.id   AF-A0A3D0PF22-F1
#
_cell.length_a   1.000
_cell.length_b   1.000
_cell.length_c   1.000
_cell.angle_alpha   90.00
_cell.angle_beta   90.00
_cell.angle_gamma   90.00
#
_symmetry.space_group_name_H-M   'P 1'
#
loop_
_entity.id
_entity.type
_entity.pdbx_description
1 polymer ?
#
loop_
_entity_poly.entity_id
_entity_poly.type
_entity_poly.pdbx_seq_one_letter_code
_entity_poly.pdbx_strand_id
1 'polypeptide(L)'
;PKGGVIGTLQALPQLLAGARPLEVSLALITLAILWFTPKQLKKIAPPQLIALLVGTLVSLPLISGFGSEDIRRIGEIASGFPQLQLPMFSGAELQLMVVDAAVLGMLGCIDALLTSVVADSLTR
;
A
#
# COMPACT_ATOMS: atom_id res chain seq x y z
N PRO A 1 -12.75 -4.55 11.20
CA PRO A 1 -12.10 -5.38 12.26
C PRO A 1 -11.65 -4.45 13.40
N LYS A 2 -11.62 -4.93 14.66
CA LYS A 2 -10.94 -4.18 15.73
C LYS A 2 -9.47 -4.01 15.30
N GLY A 3 -8.99 -2.77 15.29
CA GLY A 3 -7.66 -2.44 14.78
C GLY A 3 -6.54 -3.21 15.50
N GLY A 4 -5.42 -3.41 14.81
CA GLY A 4 -4.25 -4.11 15.34
C GLY A 4 -3.94 -5.42 14.61
N VAL A 5 -2.66 -5.82 14.65
CA VAL A 5 -2.11 -7.00 13.95
C VAL A 5 -2.80 -8.29 14.40
N ILE A 6 -3.13 -8.41 15.68
CA ILE A 6 -3.81 -9.59 16.24
C ILE A 6 -5.26 -9.68 15.71
N GLY A 7 -5.95 -8.55 15.60
CA GLY A 7 -7.33 -8.49 15.09
C GLY A 7 -7.44 -8.80 13.60
N THR A 8 -6.43 -8.42 12.80
CA THR A 8 -6.38 -8.79 11.38
C THR A 8 -6.07 -10.27 11.18
N LEU A 9 -5.14 -10.83 11.98
CA LEU A 9 -4.83 -12.26 11.96
C LEU A 9 -6.05 -13.13 12.34
N GLN A 10 -6.83 -12.71 13.34
CA GLN A 10 -8.06 -13.39 13.72
C GLN A 10 -9.17 -13.28 12.66
N ALA A 11 -9.17 -12.19 11.89
CA ALA A 11 -10.13 -11.97 10.81
C ALA A 11 -9.72 -12.64 9.47
N LEU A 12 -8.50 -13.16 9.35
CA LEU A 12 -8.02 -13.87 8.15
C LEU A 12 -8.97 -14.97 7.63
N PRO A 13 -9.49 -15.90 8.46
CA PRO A 13 -10.42 -16.92 7.95
C PRO A 13 -11.69 -16.31 7.34
N GLN A 14 -12.18 -15.21 7.92
CA GLN A 14 -13.35 -14.51 7.42
C GLN A 14 -13.05 -13.74 6.12
N LEU A 15 -11.85 -13.15 6.01
CA LEU A 15 -11.39 -12.47 4.79
C LEU A 15 -11.17 -13.46 3.63
N LEU A 16 -10.66 -14.65 3.91
CA LEU A 16 -10.51 -15.72 2.91
C LEU A 16 -11.87 -16.25 2.45
N ALA A 17 -12.83 -16.42 3.37
CA ALA A 17 -14.19 -16.83 3.03
C ALA A 17 -14.96 -15.77 2.20
N GLY A 18 -14.65 -14.48 2.40
CA GLY A 18 -15.21 -13.36 1.65
C GLY A 18 -14.39 -12.93 0.43
N ALA A 19 -13.38 -13.71 0.03
CA ALA A 19 -12.49 -13.34 -1.07
C ALA A 19 -13.23 -13.43 -2.41
N ARG A 20 -13.24 -12.31 -3.15
CA ARG A 20 -13.83 -12.24 -4.49
C ARG A 20 -12.84 -12.76 -5.53
N PRO A 21 -13.21 -13.76 -6.36
CA PRO A 21 -12.31 -14.32 -7.36
C PRO A 21 -11.72 -13.28 -8.32
N LEU A 22 -12.50 -12.23 -8.65
CA LEU A 22 -12.07 -11.15 -9.53
C LEU A 22 -10.92 -10.33 -8.91
N GLU A 23 -11.02 -9.95 -7.63
CA GLU A 23 -9.97 -9.21 -6.91
C GLU A 23 -8.69 -10.05 -6.78
N VAL A 24 -8.84 -11.36 -6.50
CA VAL A 24 -7.71 -12.30 -6.44
C VAL A 24 -7.03 -12.44 -7.82
N SER A 25 -7.82 -12.54 -8.89
CA SER A 25 -7.26 -12.62 -10.25
C SER A 25 -6.48 -11.36 -10.62
N LEU A 26 -6.96 -10.17 -10.25
CA LEU A 26 -6.24 -8.92 -10.45
C LEU A 26 -4.95 -8.87 -9.63
N ALA A 27 -4.96 -9.33 -8.38
CA ALA A 27 -3.76 -9.45 -7.54
C ALA A 27 -2.72 -10.43 -8.13
N LEU A 28 -3.17 -11.53 -8.73
CA LEU A 28 -2.29 -12.47 -9.43
C LEU A 28 -1.71 -11.86 -10.71
N ILE A 29 -2.51 -11.12 -11.48
CA ILE A 29 -2.04 -10.41 -12.67
C ILE A 29 -0.99 -9.36 -12.30
N THR A 30 -1.21 -8.56 -11.25
CA THR A 30 -0.21 -7.57 -10.82
C THR A 30 1.08 -8.24 -10.35
N LEU A 31 1.00 -9.33 -9.59
CA LEU A 31 2.18 -10.11 -9.20
C LEU A 31 2.92 -10.70 -10.41
N ALA A 32 2.18 -11.23 -11.38
CA ALA A 32 2.73 -11.74 -12.63
C ALA A 32 3.47 -10.64 -13.40
N ILE A 33 2.92 -9.43 -13.47
CA ILE A 33 3.60 -8.29 -14.11
C ILE A 33 4.90 -7.97 -13.36
N LEU A 34 4.88 -7.86 -12.03
CA LEU A 34 6.08 -7.57 -11.24
C LEU A 34 7.20 -8.60 -11.49
N TRP A 35 6.86 -9.88 -11.56
CA TRP A 35 7.82 -10.97 -11.75
C TRP A 35 8.31 -11.09 -13.20
N PHE A 36 7.40 -11.07 -14.15
CA PHE A 36 7.69 -11.32 -15.57
C PHE A 36 8.11 -10.07 -16.35
N THR A 37 8.08 -8.87 -15.76
CA THR A 37 8.54 -7.66 -16.45
C THR A 37 10.02 -7.83 -16.85
N PRO A 38 10.36 -7.83 -18.14
CA PRO A 38 11.72 -8.04 -18.62
C PRO A 38 12.62 -6.87 -18.23
N LYS A 39 13.91 -7.15 -18.00
CA LYS A 39 14.91 -6.16 -17.56
C LYS A 39 15.04 -4.95 -18.50
N GLN A 40 14.68 -5.09 -19.78
CA GLN A 40 14.71 -4.00 -20.75
C GLN A 40 13.61 -2.96 -20.49
N LEU A 41 12.40 -3.39 -20.12
CA LEU A 41 11.29 -2.49 -19.80
C LEU A 41 11.48 -1.79 -18.46
N LYS A 42 12.17 -2.45 -17.50
CA LYS A 42 12.53 -1.85 -16.20
C LYS A 42 13.40 -0.60 -16.33
N LYS A 43 14.13 -0.43 -17.45
CA LYS A 43 14.95 0.76 -17.70
C LYS A 43 14.13 1.99 -18.09
N ILE A 44 12.94 1.78 -18.66
CA ILE A 44 12.06 2.85 -19.14
C ILE A 44 11.03 3.21 -18.07
N ALA A 45 10.41 2.20 -17.47
CA ALA A 45 9.43 2.39 -16.40
C ALA A 45 9.60 1.36 -15.29
N PRO A 46 9.48 1.76 -14.01
CA PRO A 46 9.48 0.83 -12.90
C PRO A 46 8.29 -0.14 -13.02
N PRO A 47 8.46 -1.42 -12.67
CA PRO A 47 7.45 -2.45 -12.85
C PRO A 47 6.15 -2.17 -12.07
N GLN A 48 6.23 -1.44 -10.96
CA GLN A 48 5.07 -1.02 -10.17
C GLN A 48 4.14 -0.08 -10.96
N LEU A 49 4.69 0.87 -11.72
CA LEU A 49 3.90 1.77 -12.55
C LEU A 49 3.24 1.02 -13.71
N ILE A 50 3.95 0.07 -14.32
CA ILE A 50 3.41 -0.78 -15.39
C ILE A 50 2.23 -1.61 -14.85
N ALA A 51 2.41 -2.24 -13.70
CA ALA A 51 1.35 -3.02 -13.06
C ALA A 51 0.13 -2.17 -12.69
N LEU A 52 0.35 -0.93 -12.23
CA LEU A 52 -0.74 -0.01 -11.93
C LEU A 52 -1.52 0.37 -13.19
N LEU A 53 -0.84 0.76 -14.27
CA LEU A 53 -1.48 1.14 -15.54
C LEU A 53 -2.24 -0.03 -16.16
N VAL A 54 -1.59 -1.19 -16.28
CA VAL A 54 -2.20 -2.40 -16.85
C VAL A 54 -3.36 -2.87 -15.98
N GLY A 55 -3.19 -2.91 -14.66
CA GLY A 55 -4.26 -3.29 -13.73
C GLY A 55 -5.47 -2.37 -13.83
N THR A 56 -5.24 -1.05 -13.96
CA THR A 56 -6.32 -0.08 -14.16
C THR A 56 -7.00 -0.30 -15.51
N LEU A 57 -6.24 -0.45 -16.60
CA LEU A 57 -6.78 -0.68 -17.94
C LEU A 57 -7.56 -1.99 -18.07
N VAL A 58 -7.10 -3.06 -17.43
CA VAL A 58 -7.78 -4.36 -17.39
C VAL A 58 -9.04 -4.28 -16.54
N SER A 59 -9.04 -3.48 -15.47
CA SER A 59 -10.23 -3.28 -14.64
C SER A 59 -11.37 -2.55 -15.38
N LEU A 60 -11.07 -1.67 -16.34
CA LEU A 60 -12.10 -0.87 -17.04
C LEU A 60 -13.10 -1.68 -17.88
N PRO A 61 -12.69 -2.57 -18.82
CA PRO A 61 -13.60 -3.36 -19.65
C PRO A 61 -14.16 -4.60 -18.95
N LEU A 62 -13.44 -5.17 -17.97
CA LEU A 62 -13.94 -6.30 -17.19
C LEU A 62 -15.22 -5.95 -16.41
N ILE A 63 -15.41 -4.68 -16.06
CA ILE A 63 -16.56 -4.16 -15.31
C ILE A 63 -17.74 -3.78 -16.22
N SER A 64 -17.50 -3.42 -17.49
CA SER A 64 -18.57 -3.09 -18.44
C SER A 64 -19.21 -4.31 -19.12
N GLY A 65 -18.50 -5.44 -19.18
CA GLY A 65 -18.99 -6.69 -19.80
C GLY A 65 -19.54 -7.74 -18.84
N PHE A 66 -19.11 -7.77 -17.57
CA PHE A 66 -19.57 -8.74 -16.57
C PHE A 66 -20.16 -8.00 -15.38
N GLY A 67 -21.45 -8.23 -15.15
CA GLY A 67 -22.26 -7.47 -14.20
C GLY A 67 -21.73 -7.43 -12.77
N SER A 68 -21.92 -6.27 -12.15
CA SER A 68 -22.28 -6.11 -10.73
C SER A 68 -21.40 -6.72 -9.64
N GLU A 69 -20.10 -6.92 -9.86
CA GLU A 69 -19.15 -7.03 -8.74
C GLU A 69 -18.24 -5.82 -8.70
N ASP A 70 -18.64 -4.83 -7.89
CA ASP A 70 -17.93 -3.57 -7.70
C ASP A 70 -16.57 -3.85 -7.04
N ILE A 71 -15.49 -3.91 -7.85
CA ILE A 71 -14.11 -4.01 -7.36
C ILE A 71 -13.84 -2.79 -6.49
N ARG A 72 -13.26 -3.00 -5.31
CA ARG A 72 -12.88 -1.90 -4.42
C ARG A 72 -11.88 -0.97 -5.10
N ARG A 73 -12.34 0.19 -5.54
CA ARG A 73 -11.50 1.24 -6.11
C ARG A 73 -11.05 2.21 -5.02
N ILE A 74 -9.84 2.75 -5.21
CA ILE A 74 -9.45 3.97 -4.51
C ILE A 74 -10.35 5.07 -5.07
N GLY A 75 -11.13 5.73 -4.20
CA GLY A 75 -12.05 6.79 -4.59
C GLY A 75 -11.32 8.03 -5.13
N GLU A 76 -12.09 9.08 -5.41
CA GLU A 76 -11.52 10.34 -5.88
C GLU A 76 -10.53 10.90 -4.85
N ILE A 77 -9.31 11.20 -5.33
CA ILE A 77 -8.31 11.89 -4.53
C ILE A 77 -8.68 13.38 -4.57
N ALA A 78 -9.05 13.96 -3.43
CA ALA A 78 -9.41 15.37 -3.34
C ALA A 78 -8.24 16.24 -3.86
N SER A 79 -8.46 16.94 -4.98
CA SER A 79 -7.42 17.69 -5.70
C SER A 79 -7.18 19.10 -5.14
N GLY A 80 -7.32 19.29 -3.82
CA GLY A 80 -7.22 20.58 -3.16
C GLY A 80 -6.13 20.61 -2.10
N PHE A 81 -5.85 21.80 -1.56
CA PHE A 81 -5.01 21.92 -0.38
C PHE A 81 -5.74 21.30 0.83
N PRO A 82 -5.09 20.44 1.63
CA PRO A 82 -5.72 19.84 2.80
C PRO A 82 -6.11 20.93 3.80
N GLN A 83 -7.29 20.78 4.42
CA GLN A 83 -7.70 21.69 5.48
C GLN A 83 -6.80 21.46 6.70
N LEU A 84 -6.32 22.54 7.31
CA LEU A 84 -5.55 22.47 8.55
C LEU A 84 -6.46 21.94 9.66
N GLN A 85 -6.19 20.72 10.11
CA GLN A 85 -6.87 20.09 11.24
C GLN A 85 -5.99 20.25 12.48
N LEU A 86 -6.49 20.96 13.49
CA LEU A 86 -5.80 21.05 14.78
C LEU A 86 -6.04 19.73 15.54
N PRO A 87 -4.97 19.06 16.00
CA PRO A 87 -5.10 17.84 16.78
C PRO A 87 -5.79 18.11 18.12
N MET A 88 -6.65 17.20 18.54
CA MET A 88 -7.21 17.18 19.89
C MET A 88 -6.19 16.52 20.83
N PHE A 89 -5.83 17.19 21.93
CA PHE A 89 -4.90 16.65 22.92
C PHE A 89 -5.67 16.19 24.15
N SER A 90 -5.83 14.87 24.30
CA SER A 90 -6.21 14.24 25.56
C SER A 90 -4.96 13.80 26.32
N GLY A 91 -4.96 13.90 27.66
CA GLY A 91 -3.80 13.53 28.48
C GLY A 91 -3.35 12.08 28.31
N ALA A 92 -4.31 11.15 28.13
CA ALA A 92 -4.02 9.73 27.88
C ALA A 92 -3.45 9.48 26.47
N GLU A 93 -3.95 10.20 25.46
CA GLU A 93 -3.48 10.09 24.08
C GLU A 93 -2.07 10.66 23.93
N LEU A 94 -1.75 11.74 24.62
CA LEU A 94 -0.43 12.36 24.59
C LEU A 94 0.65 11.38 25.09
N GLN A 95 0.39 10.63 26.16
CA GLN A 95 1.33 9.63 26.66
C GLN A 95 1.57 8.50 25.63
N LEU A 96 0.51 8.00 24.99
CA LEU A 96 0.62 6.98 23.95
C LEU A 96 1.40 7.52 22.74
N MET A 97 1.06 8.73 22.27
CA MET A 97 1.74 9.37 21.13
C MET A 97 3.23 9.57 21.38
N VAL A 98 3.65 9.95 22.60
CA VAL A 98 5.08 10.12 22.92
C VAL A 98 5.84 8.81 22.80
N VAL A 99 5.27 7.71 23.30
CA VAL A 99 5.91 6.39 23.21
C VAL A 99 5.96 5.92 21.75
N ASP A 100 4.85 6.00 21.03
CA ASP A 100 4.78 5.61 19.61
C ASP A 100 5.73 6.45 18.75
N ALA A 101 5.80 7.77 19.01
CA ALA A 101 6.72 8.68 18.31
C ALA A 101 8.18 8.39 18.62
N ALA A 102 8.52 8.04 19.87
CA ALA A 102 9.89 7.66 20.22
C ALA A 102 10.32 6.38 19.50
N VAL A 103 9.44 5.37 19.43
CA VAL A 103 9.72 4.11 18.70
C VAL A 103 9.84 4.37 17.20
N LEU A 104 8.89 5.09 16.61
CA LEU A 104 8.87 5.39 15.18
C LEU A 104 10.08 6.27 14.77
N GLY A 105 10.46 7.23 15.61
CA GLY A 105 11.65 8.06 15.42
C GLY A 105 12.95 7.25 15.48
N MET A 106 13.10 6.36 16.46
CA MET A 106 14.28 5.49 16.56
C MET A 106 14.40 4.55 15.35
N LEU A 107 13.29 3.91 14.95
CA LEU A 107 13.25 3.03 13.77
C LEU A 107 13.62 3.79 12.49
N GLY A 108 13.08 5.00 12.32
CA GLY A 108 13.40 5.86 11.18
C GLY A 108 14.87 6.28 11.13
N CYS A 109 15.47 6.64 12.28
CA CYS A 109 16.90 6.96 12.35
C CYS A 109 17.78 5.78 11.96
N ILE A 110 17.45 4.57 12.42
CA ILE A 110 18.23 3.35 12.09
C ILE A 110 18.17 3.07 10.58
N ASP A 111 16.98 3.11 9.97
CA ASP A 111 16.81 2.85 8.54
C ASP A 111 17.52 3.91 7.68
N ALA A 112 17.44 5.18 8.06
CA ALA A 112 18.14 6.27 7.39
C ALA A 112 19.67 6.11 7.49
N LEU A 113 20.20 5.72 8.66
CA LEU A 113 21.64 5.50 8.84
C LEU A 113 22.13 4.30 8.03
N LEU A 114 21.41 3.18 8.04
CA LEU A 114 21.76 2.00 7.24
C LEU A 114 21.71 2.30 5.74
N THR A 115 20.70 3.05 5.29
CA THR A 115 20.59 3.49 3.89
C THR A 115 21.73 4.44 3.51
N SER A 116 22.12 5.35 4.40
CA SER A 116 23.25 6.26 4.19
C SER A 116 24.59 5.51 4.06
N VAL A 117 24.82 4.50 4.90
CA VAL A 117 26.02 3.66 4.82
C VAL A 117 26.07 2.86 3.51
N VAL A 118 24.93 2.32 3.05
CA VAL A 118 24.86 1.64 1.75
C VAL A 118 25.15 2.63 0.61
N ALA A 119 24.59 3.83 0.66
CA ALA A 119 24.85 4.88 -0.33
C ALA A 119 26.34 5.26 -0.36
N ASP A 120 26.96 5.46 0.81
CA ASP A 120 28.38 5.78 0.95
C ASP A 120 29.27 4.64 0.40
N SER A 121 28.89 3.38 0.65
CA SER A 121 29.60 2.20 0.13
C SER A 121 29.52 2.02 -1.40
N LEU A 122 28.47 2.54 -2.04
CA LEU A 122 28.32 2.47 -3.50
C LEU A 122 29.12 3.57 -4.22
N THR A 123 29.43 4.66 -3.51
CA THR A 123 30.22 5.78 -4.04
C THR A 123 31.73 5.66 -3.80
N ARG A 124 32.18 4.68 -3.02
CA ARG A 124 33.60 4.37 -2.76
C ARG A 124 34.08 3.19 -3.57
#